data_AF-A0A938N5S7-F1
#
_entry.id   AF-A0A938N5S7-F1
#
_cell.length_a   1.000
_cell.length_b   1.000
_cell.length_c   1.000
_cell.angle_alpha   90.00
_cell.angle_beta   90.00
_cell.angle_gamma   90.00
#
_symmetry.space_group_name_H-M   'P 1'
#
loop_
_entity.id
_entity.type
_entity.pdbx_description
1 polymer ?
#
loop_
_entity_poly.entity_id
_entity_poly.type
_entity_poly.pdbx_seq_one_letter_code
_entity_poly.pdbx_strand_id
1 'polypeptide(L)'
;MTTQYASTNGNNSTWTNGKRGGKRAFTLIEILIVVVILGVLAALVVPSVTSALDDAKTEAAEARGSQILTMVTRFNQFQPGGASISLPSAAGAITTTELDKLVTAGYCESDDITNQLTNNTTWYYDPTTKTIAPQ
;
A
#
# COMPACT_ATOMS: atom_id res chain seq x y z
N MET A 1 62.65 53.84 -55.11
CA MET A 1 61.94 54.43 -53.95
C MET A 1 60.57 53.76 -53.92
N THR A 2 60.51 52.62 -53.23
CA THR A 2 59.75 52.39 -51.97
C THR A 2 58.26 52.16 -52.23
N THR A 3 57.60 51.11 -51.77
CA THR A 3 57.96 49.80 -51.21
C THR A 3 56.62 49.04 -51.21
N GLN A 4 56.67 47.71 -51.18
CA GLN A 4 55.51 46.85 -50.93
C GLN A 4 54.97 47.05 -49.49
N TYR A 5 53.94 46.24 -49.15
CA TYR A 5 53.28 46.00 -47.86
C TYR A 5 51.95 46.77 -47.71
N ALA A 6 50.81 46.17 -47.33
CA ALA A 6 50.60 44.88 -46.67
C ALA A 6 49.24 44.28 -47.05
N SER A 7 49.22 42.95 -47.16
CA SER A 7 48.06 42.11 -46.89
C SER A 7 47.81 42.11 -45.39
N THR A 8 46.57 42.36 -44.95
CA THR A 8 46.03 41.94 -43.65
C THR A 8 44.52 41.83 -43.86
N ASN A 9 44.01 40.66 -44.22
CA ASN A 9 43.66 39.53 -43.36
C ASN A 9 42.65 39.91 -42.26
N GLY A 10 41.40 39.57 -42.54
CA GLY A 10 40.28 39.59 -41.60
C GLY A 10 39.30 38.51 -42.02
N ASN A 11 39.79 37.27 -42.13
CA ASN A 11 38.92 36.11 -42.27
C ASN A 11 38.07 36.04 -41.01
N ASN A 12 36.81 36.49 -41.10
CA ASN A 12 35.83 36.35 -40.04
C ASN A 12 35.47 34.87 -39.89
N SER A 13 36.33 34.09 -39.24
CA SER A 13 35.97 32.78 -38.72
C SER A 13 35.05 33.02 -37.52
N THR A 14 33.78 33.33 -37.78
CA THR A 14 32.73 33.11 -36.78
C THR A 14 32.72 31.61 -36.55
N TRP A 15 33.37 31.16 -35.46
CA TRP A 15 33.32 29.80 -34.96
C TRP A 15 31.89 29.52 -34.50
N THR A 16 30.99 29.29 -35.45
CA THR A 16 29.69 28.70 -35.15
C THR A 16 30.00 27.26 -34.77
N ASN A 17 30.16 27.04 -33.47
CA ASN A 17 30.25 25.72 -32.88
C ASN A 17 28.89 25.04 -33.09
N GLY A 18 28.71 24.50 -34.30
CA GLY A 18 27.61 23.60 -34.63
C GLY A 18 27.80 22.35 -33.80
N LYS A 19 27.33 22.40 -32.55
CA LYS A 19 27.02 21.19 -31.77
C LYS A 19 26.01 20.43 -32.61
N ARG A 20 26.52 19.52 -33.43
CA ARG A 20 25.73 18.48 -34.07
C ARG A 20 25.11 17.73 -32.91
N GLY A 21 23.85 18.06 -32.60
CA GLY A 21 23.04 17.31 -31.66
C GLY A 21 22.94 15.90 -32.21
N GLY A 22 23.86 15.03 -31.77
CA GLY A 22 23.86 13.64 -32.14
C GLY A 22 22.49 13.10 -31.80
N LYS A 23 21.77 12.63 -32.82
CA LYS A 23 20.53 11.88 -32.63
C LYS A 23 20.92 10.69 -31.77
N ARG A 24 20.55 10.72 -30.49
CA ARG A 24 20.74 9.60 -29.57
C ARG A 24 19.83 8.48 -30.06
N ALA A 25 20.41 7.51 -30.74
CA ALA A 25 19.70 6.32 -31.15
C ALA A 25 19.50 5.45 -29.91
N PHE A 26 18.26 5.35 -29.44
CA PHE A 26 17.84 4.22 -28.60
C PHE A 26 17.85 3.00 -29.50
N THR A 27 18.74 2.05 -29.23
CA THR A 27 18.75 0.81 -30.00
C THR A 27 17.67 -0.13 -29.47
N LEU A 28 17.01 -0.88 -30.36
CA LEU A 28 16.02 -1.87 -29.95
C LEU A 28 16.62 -2.94 -29.03
N ILE A 29 17.90 -3.29 -29.26
CA ILE A 29 18.61 -4.26 -28.43
C ILE A 29 18.80 -3.78 -26.99
N GLU A 30 18.95 -2.47 -26.79
CA GLU A 30 19.11 -1.88 -25.47
C GLU A 30 17.82 -1.94 -24.65
N ILE A 31 16.67 -1.73 -25.28
CA ILE A 31 15.37 -1.97 -24.62
C ILE A 31 15.12 -3.48 -24.44
N LEU A 32 15.50 -4.32 -25.42
CA LEU A 32 15.30 -5.77 -25.36
C LEU A 32 15.99 -6.39 -24.14
N ILE A 33 17.26 -6.08 -23.92
CA ILE A 33 18.00 -6.63 -22.78
C ILE A 33 17.40 -6.12 -21.45
N VAL A 34 16.98 -4.85 -21.39
CA VAL A 34 16.38 -4.26 -20.19
C VAL A 34 15.07 -4.96 -19.83
N VAL A 35 14.15 -5.16 -20.79
CA VAL A 35 12.88 -5.84 -20.49
C VAL A 35 13.07 -7.31 -20.17
N VAL A 36 14.10 -7.96 -20.72
CA VAL A 36 14.47 -9.34 -20.35
C VAL A 36 14.93 -9.39 -18.89
N ILE A 37 15.83 -8.49 -18.48
CA ILE A 37 16.31 -8.42 -17.09
C ILE A 37 15.16 -8.08 -16.14
N LEU A 38 14.33 -7.08 -16.47
CA LEU A 38 13.15 -6.73 -15.68
C LEU A 38 12.15 -7.89 -15.59
N GLY A 39 11.98 -8.68 -16.65
CA GLY A 39 11.13 -9.87 -16.65
C GLY A 39 11.62 -10.95 -15.69
N VAL A 40 12.93 -11.23 -15.69
CA VAL A 40 13.54 -12.19 -14.75
C VAL A 40 13.43 -11.70 -13.31
N LEU A 41 13.74 -10.42 -13.06
CA LEU A 41 13.62 -9.84 -11.73
C LEU A 41 12.17 -9.83 -11.22
N ALA A 42 11.21 -9.45 -12.08
CA ALA A 42 9.80 -9.44 -11.71
C ALA A 42 9.31 -10.85 -11.34
N ALA A 43 9.71 -11.89 -12.08
CA ALA A 43 9.33 -13.27 -11.79
C ALA A 43 9.79 -13.75 -10.40
N LEU A 44 10.94 -13.26 -9.91
CA LEU A 44 11.46 -13.60 -8.58
C LEU A 44 10.83 -12.76 -7.47
N VAL A 45 10.58 -11.47 -7.72
CA VAL A 45 10.13 -10.52 -6.69
C VAL A 45 8.63 -10.62 -6.43
N VAL A 46 7.81 -10.83 -7.48
CA VAL A 46 6.34 -10.86 -7.36
C VAL A 46 5.82 -11.84 -6.29
N PRO A 47 6.22 -13.13 -6.24
CA PRO A 47 5.68 -14.04 -5.23
C PRO A 47 6.01 -13.61 -3.80
N SER A 48 7.22 -13.08 -3.58
CA SER A 48 7.64 -12.59 -2.25
C SER A 48 6.89 -11.34 -1.79
N VAL A 49 6.59 -10.43 -2.72
CA VAL A 49 5.81 -9.22 -2.39
C VAL A 49 4.35 -9.60 -2.15
N THR A 50 3.77 -10.47 -2.97
CA THR A 50 2.40 -10.93 -2.79
C THR A 50 2.22 -11.65 -1.45
N SER A 51 3.13 -12.55 -1.07
CA SER A 51 3.04 -13.23 0.23
C SER A 51 3.16 -12.24 1.41
N ALA A 52 4.09 -11.29 1.34
CA ALA A 52 4.25 -10.28 2.38
C ALA A 52 3.01 -9.36 2.49
N LEU A 53 2.35 -9.05 1.37
CA LEU A 53 1.10 -8.30 1.38
C LEU A 53 -0.05 -9.09 2.01
N ASP A 54 -0.12 -10.40 1.78
CA ASP A 54 -1.14 -11.25 2.38
C ASP A 54 -0.89 -11.46 3.88
N ASP A 55 0.35 -11.61 4.30
CA ASP A 55 0.75 -11.63 5.72
C ASP A 55 0.38 -10.30 6.40
N ALA A 56 0.72 -9.17 5.80
CA ALA A 56 0.42 -7.84 6.33
C ALA A 56 -1.10 -7.57 6.44
N LYS A 57 -1.89 -8.07 5.47
CA LYS A 57 -3.36 -8.01 5.57
C LYS A 57 -3.86 -8.82 6.75
N THR A 58 -3.33 -10.02 6.94
CA THR A 58 -3.72 -10.92 8.04
C THR A 58 -3.37 -10.30 9.40
N GLU A 59 -2.17 -9.77 9.57
CA GLU A 59 -1.74 -9.09 10.80
C GLU A 59 -2.56 -7.83 11.09
N ALA A 60 -2.77 -6.98 10.08
CA ALA A 60 -3.61 -5.79 10.22
C ALA A 60 -5.06 -6.15 10.58
N ALA A 61 -5.54 -7.26 10.05
CA ALA A 61 -6.83 -7.80 10.38
C ALA A 61 -6.84 -8.23 11.86
N GLU A 62 -5.92 -9.08 12.33
CA GLU A 62 -5.86 -9.54 13.73
C GLU A 62 -5.83 -8.38 14.72
N ALA A 63 -5.04 -7.33 14.41
CA ALA A 63 -4.97 -6.12 15.21
C ALA A 63 -6.33 -5.43 15.35
N ARG A 64 -7.12 -5.35 14.25
CA ARG A 64 -8.48 -4.79 14.27
C ARG A 64 -9.43 -5.63 15.13
N GLY A 65 -9.38 -6.96 15.01
CA GLY A 65 -10.17 -7.87 15.85
C GLY A 65 -9.90 -7.64 17.34
N SER A 66 -8.63 -7.57 17.75
CA SER A 66 -8.24 -7.30 19.13
C SER A 66 -8.78 -5.96 19.67
N GLN A 67 -8.82 -4.92 18.83
CA GLN A 67 -9.40 -3.63 19.18
C GLN A 67 -10.92 -3.75 19.45
N ILE A 68 -11.67 -4.43 18.58
CA ILE A 68 -13.10 -4.70 18.78
C ILE A 68 -13.33 -5.45 20.09
N LEU A 69 -12.56 -6.52 20.34
CA LEU A 69 -12.69 -7.32 21.56
C LEU A 69 -12.47 -6.48 22.82
N THR A 70 -11.50 -5.57 22.77
CA THR A 70 -11.23 -4.63 23.87
C THR A 70 -12.43 -3.70 24.10
N MET A 71 -13.03 -3.17 23.04
CA MET A 71 -14.23 -2.32 23.12
C MET A 71 -15.43 -3.09 23.68
N VAL A 72 -15.70 -4.28 23.17
CA VAL A 72 -16.79 -5.17 23.64
C VAL A 72 -16.59 -5.54 25.12
N THR A 73 -15.36 -5.88 25.50
CA THR A 73 -15.02 -6.22 26.89
C THR A 73 -15.28 -5.04 27.81
N ARG A 74 -14.86 -3.83 27.43
CA ARG A 74 -15.14 -2.61 28.22
C ARG A 74 -16.64 -2.32 28.29
N PHE A 75 -17.35 -2.41 27.18
CA PHE A 75 -18.80 -2.23 27.14
C PHE A 75 -19.51 -3.20 28.09
N ASN A 76 -19.13 -4.49 28.06
CA ASN A 76 -19.71 -5.53 28.91
C ASN A 76 -19.33 -5.39 30.40
N GLN A 77 -18.22 -4.71 30.72
CA GLN A 77 -17.84 -4.39 32.10
C GLN A 77 -18.67 -3.24 32.67
N PHE A 78 -18.89 -2.18 31.89
CA PHE A 78 -19.63 -1.01 32.36
C PHE A 78 -21.16 -1.15 32.23
N GLN A 79 -21.63 -2.02 31.34
CA GLN A 79 -23.05 -2.29 31.07
C GLN A 79 -23.90 -1.01 31.04
N PRO A 80 -23.57 -0.03 30.19
CA PRO A 80 -24.35 1.21 30.11
C PRO A 80 -25.81 0.88 29.78
N GLY A 81 -26.74 1.31 30.63
CA GLY A 81 -28.16 1.00 30.49
C GLY A 81 -28.54 -0.48 30.68
N GLY A 82 -27.67 -1.29 31.31
CA GLY A 82 -27.88 -2.73 31.47
C GLY A 82 -27.69 -3.55 30.18
N ALA A 83 -27.17 -2.93 29.13
CA ALA A 83 -26.93 -3.60 27.85
C ALA A 83 -25.62 -4.42 27.88
N SER A 84 -25.62 -5.54 27.16
CA SER A 84 -24.44 -6.33 26.85
C SER A 84 -24.38 -6.71 25.37
N ILE A 85 -23.18 -7.03 24.91
CA ILE A 85 -22.88 -7.58 23.59
C ILE A 85 -22.38 -9.00 23.80
N SER A 86 -23.07 -9.98 23.21
CA SER A 86 -22.57 -11.34 23.11
C SER A 86 -21.99 -11.51 21.72
N LEU A 87 -20.69 -11.78 21.62
CA LEU A 87 -20.09 -12.15 20.36
C LEU A 87 -20.45 -13.61 20.05
N PRO A 88 -20.86 -13.94 18.82
CA PRO A 88 -21.13 -15.32 18.43
C PRO A 88 -19.87 -16.18 18.61
N SER A 89 -20.02 -17.36 19.22
CA SER A 89 -19.00 -18.41 19.20
C SER A 89 -19.33 -19.46 18.13
N ALA A 90 -18.31 -20.21 17.72
CA ALA A 90 -18.17 -21.05 16.53
C ALA A 90 -18.89 -20.56 15.24
N ALA A 91 -18.15 -19.90 14.34
CA ALA A 91 -18.51 -19.67 12.92
C ALA A 91 -19.64 -18.67 12.59
N GLY A 92 -20.18 -17.93 13.57
CA GLY A 92 -21.03 -16.78 13.29
C GLY A 92 -20.18 -15.56 12.93
N ALA A 93 -20.33 -15.04 11.71
CA ALA A 93 -19.76 -13.74 11.38
C ALA A 93 -20.31 -12.70 12.36
N ILE A 94 -19.42 -12.01 13.08
CA ILE A 94 -19.82 -10.85 13.90
C ILE A 94 -20.52 -9.89 12.94
N THR A 95 -21.76 -9.50 13.20
CA THR A 95 -22.48 -8.61 12.28
C THR A 95 -22.39 -7.16 12.76
N THR A 96 -22.49 -6.19 11.84
CA THR A 96 -22.53 -4.76 12.19
C THR A 96 -23.64 -4.45 13.20
N THR A 97 -24.77 -5.17 13.12
CA THR A 97 -25.91 -5.04 14.02
C THR A 97 -25.59 -5.39 15.48
N GLU A 98 -24.72 -6.37 15.73
CA GLU A 98 -24.32 -6.75 17.09
C GLU A 98 -23.41 -5.72 17.74
N LEU A 99 -22.64 -5.00 16.92
CA LEU A 99 -21.68 -3.99 17.34
C LEU A 99 -22.25 -2.56 17.34
N ASP A 100 -23.46 -2.33 16.83
CA ASP A 100 -24.12 -1.02 16.77
C ASP A 100 -24.28 -0.35 18.15
N LYS A 101 -24.36 -1.17 19.22
CA LYS A 101 -24.37 -0.69 20.60
C LYS A 101 -23.06 0.00 21.00
N LEU A 102 -21.92 -0.37 20.40
CA LEU A 102 -20.64 0.31 20.61
C LEU A 102 -20.67 1.72 20.01
N VAL A 103 -21.27 1.88 18.82
CA VAL A 103 -21.43 3.19 18.17
C VAL A 103 -22.35 4.07 19.01
N THR A 104 -23.51 3.53 19.38
CA THR A 104 -24.49 4.26 20.19
C THR A 104 -23.93 4.69 21.55
N ALA A 105 -23.06 3.87 22.15
CA ALA A 105 -22.39 4.18 23.41
C ALA A 105 -21.08 4.99 23.25
N GLY A 106 -20.71 5.38 22.03
CA GLY A 106 -19.57 6.26 21.75
C GLY A 106 -18.19 5.59 21.85
N TYR A 107 -18.11 4.26 21.73
CA TYR A 107 -16.84 3.51 21.78
C TYR A 107 -16.12 3.49 20.42
N CYS A 108 -16.82 3.67 19.30
CA CYS A 108 -16.28 3.74 17.95
C CYS A 108 -17.25 4.47 17.00
N GLU A 109 -16.77 4.86 15.82
CA GLU A 109 -17.64 5.38 14.75
C GLU A 109 -18.24 4.23 13.93
N SER A 110 -19.38 4.47 13.26
CA SER A 110 -20.03 3.47 12.39
C SER A 110 -19.12 2.97 11.27
N ASP A 111 -18.23 3.84 10.81
CA ASP A 111 -17.28 3.57 9.73
C ASP A 111 -16.16 2.64 10.20
N ASP A 112 -15.78 2.71 11.48
CA ASP A 112 -14.77 1.82 12.06
C ASP A 112 -15.23 0.37 12.04
N ILE A 113 -16.50 0.11 12.38
CA ILE A 113 -17.05 -1.26 12.38
C ILE A 113 -17.16 -1.78 10.94
N THR A 114 -17.64 -0.94 10.03
CA THR A 114 -17.82 -1.33 8.62
C THR A 114 -16.48 -1.66 7.97
N ASN A 115 -15.47 -0.81 8.17
CA ASN A 115 -14.11 -1.02 7.66
C ASN A 115 -13.41 -2.22 8.30
N GLN A 116 -13.80 -2.66 9.49
CA GLN A 116 -13.20 -3.82 10.14
C GLN A 116 -13.86 -5.14 9.69
N LEU A 117 -15.16 -5.11 9.37
CA LEU A 117 -15.95 -6.31 9.04
C LEU A 117 -16.05 -6.61 7.54
N THR A 118 -15.91 -5.60 6.66
CA THR A 118 -16.05 -5.78 5.19
C THR A 118 -14.77 -6.23 4.48
N ASN A 119 -13.63 -6.36 5.16
CA ASN A 119 -12.37 -6.81 4.53
C ASN A 119 -12.38 -8.33 4.24
N ASN A 120 -13.35 -8.87 3.49
CA ASN A 120 -13.37 -10.21 2.89
C ASN A 120 -12.71 -11.37 3.70
N THR A 121 -12.83 -11.33 5.02
CA THR A 121 -12.25 -12.30 5.93
C THR A 121 -13.28 -12.48 7.03
N THR A 122 -13.93 -13.64 7.01
CA THR A 122 -14.89 -13.99 8.05
C THR A 122 -14.14 -14.13 9.38
N TRP A 123 -14.57 -13.38 10.37
CA TRP A 123 -13.95 -13.31 11.70
C TRP A 123 -14.52 -14.38 12.62
N TYR A 124 -13.65 -15.08 13.36
CA TYR A 124 -14.09 -16.00 14.41
C TYR A 124 -13.61 -15.58 15.80
N TYR A 125 -14.54 -15.51 16.76
CA TYR A 125 -14.22 -15.36 18.18
C TYR A 125 -14.13 -16.74 18.84
N ASP A 126 -12.93 -17.13 19.28
CA ASP A 126 -12.77 -18.34 20.08
C ASP A 126 -12.99 -18.03 21.57
N PRO A 127 -14.07 -18.54 22.20
CA PRO A 127 -14.36 -18.29 23.61
C PRO A 127 -13.36 -18.97 24.57
N THR A 128 -12.59 -19.95 24.09
CA THR A 128 -11.63 -20.73 24.90
C THR A 128 -10.31 -20.00 25.03
N THR A 129 -9.82 -19.44 23.91
CA THR A 129 -8.54 -18.72 23.85
C THR A 129 -8.72 -17.21 23.99
N LYS A 130 -9.96 -16.70 23.92
CA LYS A 130 -10.31 -15.27 23.92
C LYS A 130 -9.56 -14.49 22.84
N THR A 131 -9.31 -15.14 21.71
CA THR A 131 -8.67 -14.51 20.55
C THR A 131 -9.69 -14.35 19.43
N ILE A 132 -9.45 -13.35 18.58
CA ILE A 132 -10.15 -13.19 17.32
C ILE A 132 -9.19 -13.60 16.23
N ALA A 133 -9.56 -14.57 15.42
CA ALA A 133 -8.76 -15.07 14.32
C ALA A 133 -9.48 -14.82 12.98
N PRO A 134 -8.76 -14.37 11.93
CA PRO A 134 -9.27 -14.43 10.57
C PRO A 134 -9.49 -15.89 10.15
N GLN A 135 -10.51 -16.16 9.33
CA GLN A 135 -10.60 -17.41 8.56
C GLN A 135 -9.53 -17.49 7.48
#